data_AF-A0A939AMN1-F1
#
_entry.id   AF-A0A939AMN1-F1
#
_cell.length_a   1.000
_cell.length_b   1.000
_cell.length_c   1.000
_cell.angle_alpha   90.00
_cell.angle_beta   90.00
_cell.angle_gamma   90.00
#
_symmetry.space_group_name_H-M   'P 1'
#
loop_
_entity.id
_entity.type
_entity.pdbx_description
1 polymer ?
#
loop_
_entity_poly.entity_id
_entity_poly.type
_entity_poly.pdbx_seq_one_letter_code
_entity_poly.pdbx_strand_id
1 'polypeptide(L)'
;MGSRSSLALGPAELETAGRFILGDLPVRIEAGSWWAYRPAEGTVTYPSALLAEWAPERVIAALCHEAAEARFTGEDGARLVADWIERMRSRGLSDATLALLVNTVNDFRVNRLHMRRYPGTRGLFRHLYAAGAALESRTDVRRSLADGGGAPLHHQFLDGALYAWTEREWPGLSPPPDLDERPRRALGLVRGAVLRAAEHDRVADLLASLEVHILPAYAQLVADEMAAQAAGAVRASTAPETTDPGQSLADDGGSGAGAGPAATPAGRADLKIGPPGTAPSTGAPEHPGEPPAPAAASVGAGQPGRQSPPRAGLP
;
A
#
# COMPACT_ATOMS: atom_id res chain seq x y z
N MET A 1 13.46 -32.54 -24.04
CA MET A 1 13.06 -31.51 -23.07
C MET A 1 11.95 -30.70 -23.70
N GLY A 2 10.69 -30.97 -23.35
CA GLY A 2 9.55 -30.25 -23.92
C GLY A 2 9.49 -28.84 -23.33
N SER A 3 9.48 -27.83 -24.19
CA SER A 3 9.19 -26.45 -23.83
C SER A 3 7.79 -26.41 -23.24
N ARG A 4 7.69 -26.41 -21.90
CA ARG A 4 6.42 -26.09 -21.24
C ARG A 4 6.15 -24.65 -21.59
N SER A 5 5.24 -24.41 -22.53
CA SER A 5 4.62 -23.10 -22.69
C SER A 5 4.04 -22.74 -21.33
N SER A 6 4.75 -21.87 -20.61
CA SER A 6 4.24 -21.24 -19.41
C SER A 6 3.02 -20.45 -19.87
N LEU A 7 1.83 -20.94 -19.54
CA LEU A 7 0.58 -20.22 -19.77
C LEU A 7 0.68 -18.89 -18.99
N ALA A 8 1.01 -17.82 -19.70
CA ALA A 8 0.94 -16.48 -19.15
C ALA A 8 -0.53 -16.17 -18.82
N LEU A 9 -0.79 -15.60 -17.65
CA LEU A 9 -2.13 -15.17 -17.28
C LEU A 9 -2.46 -13.90 -18.08
N GLY A 10 -3.52 -13.95 -18.88
CA GLY A 10 -4.08 -12.75 -19.47
C GLY A 10 -4.98 -11.98 -18.47
N PRO A 11 -5.37 -10.75 -18.81
CA PRO A 11 -6.34 -9.95 -18.05
C PRO A 11 -7.62 -10.71 -17.69
N ALA A 12 -8.22 -11.42 -18.66
CA ALA A 12 -9.49 -12.12 -18.48
C ALA A 12 -9.35 -13.32 -17.52
N GLU A 13 -8.25 -14.06 -17.59
CA GLU A 13 -7.93 -15.14 -16.67
C GLU A 13 -7.72 -14.61 -15.26
N LEU A 14 -7.03 -13.49 -15.10
CA LEU A 14 -6.80 -12.86 -13.80
C LEU A 14 -8.10 -12.39 -13.16
N GLU A 15 -8.92 -11.65 -13.91
CA GLU A 15 -10.21 -11.14 -13.42
C GLU A 15 -11.14 -12.30 -13.04
N THR A 16 -11.14 -13.38 -13.81
CA THR A 16 -11.88 -14.60 -13.50
C THR A 16 -11.37 -15.24 -12.21
N ALA A 17 -10.05 -15.46 -12.09
CA ALA A 17 -9.43 -16.00 -10.88
C ALA A 17 -9.76 -15.16 -9.66
N GLY A 18 -9.76 -13.84 -9.80
CA GLY A 18 -10.02 -12.94 -8.70
C GLY A 18 -11.49 -12.87 -8.28
N ARG A 19 -12.46 -13.08 -9.17
CA ARG A 19 -13.86 -13.31 -8.76
C ARG A 19 -13.96 -14.53 -7.84
N PHE A 20 -13.23 -15.62 -8.15
CA PHE A 20 -13.19 -16.80 -7.27
C PHE A 20 -12.54 -16.50 -5.92
N ILE A 21 -11.43 -15.74 -5.89
CA ILE A 21 -10.70 -15.41 -4.66
C ILE A 21 -11.47 -14.41 -3.77
N LEU A 22 -12.13 -13.41 -4.39
CA LEU A 22 -12.91 -12.39 -3.70
C LEU A 22 -14.26 -12.96 -3.20
N GLY A 23 -14.84 -13.93 -3.93
CA GLY A 23 -16.14 -14.50 -3.61
C GLY A 23 -17.23 -13.44 -3.72
N ASP A 24 -18.08 -13.33 -2.70
CA ASP A 24 -19.21 -12.39 -2.67
C ASP A 24 -18.84 -10.95 -2.28
N LEU A 25 -17.55 -10.64 -2.13
CA LEU A 25 -17.13 -9.27 -1.85
C LEU A 25 -17.51 -8.35 -3.03
N PRO A 26 -18.07 -7.14 -2.77
CA PRO A 26 -18.45 -6.20 -3.81
C PRO A 26 -17.21 -5.48 -4.38
N VAL A 27 -16.27 -6.25 -4.92
CA VAL A 27 -14.97 -5.77 -5.39
C VAL A 27 -14.74 -6.21 -6.83
N ARG A 28 -14.47 -5.25 -7.70
CA ARG A 28 -14.12 -5.45 -9.10
C ARG A 28 -12.60 -5.54 -9.26
N ILE A 29 -12.16 -6.15 -10.36
CA ILE A 29 -10.75 -6.23 -10.71
C ILE A 29 -10.59 -5.56 -12.06
N GLU A 30 -9.67 -4.60 -12.16
CA GLU A 30 -9.44 -3.87 -13.40
C GLU A 30 -7.96 -3.48 -13.56
N ALA A 31 -7.56 -3.18 -14.79
CA ALA A 31 -6.19 -2.74 -15.06
C ALA A 31 -5.92 -1.35 -14.43
N GLY A 32 -4.72 -1.16 -13.90
CA GLY A 32 -4.26 0.11 -13.36
C GLY A 32 -2.73 0.23 -13.39
N SER A 33 -2.19 1.22 -12.70
CA SER A 33 -0.75 1.47 -12.66
C SER A 33 0.01 0.51 -11.74
N TRP A 34 -0.66 -0.06 -10.73
CA TRP A 34 -0.06 -0.93 -9.73
C TRP A 34 -1.09 -1.83 -9.02
N TRP A 35 -0.59 -2.80 -8.24
CA TRP A 35 -1.42 -3.62 -7.36
C TRP A 35 -1.93 -2.78 -6.19
N ALA A 36 -3.24 -2.59 -6.11
CA ALA A 36 -3.86 -1.84 -5.01
C ALA A 36 -5.35 -2.13 -4.90
N TYR A 37 -5.81 -2.46 -3.70
CA TYR A 37 -7.21 -2.30 -3.32
C TYR A 37 -7.53 -0.82 -3.10
N ARG A 38 -8.59 -0.34 -3.76
CA ARG A 38 -9.17 1.00 -3.68
C ARG A 38 -10.54 0.91 -3.00
N PRO A 39 -10.60 1.15 -1.67
CA PRO A 39 -11.79 0.86 -0.88
C PRO A 39 -13.03 1.65 -1.32
N ALA A 40 -12.88 2.94 -1.61
CA ALA A 40 -13.99 3.81 -2.02
C ALA A 40 -14.59 3.44 -3.39
N GLU A 41 -13.79 2.82 -4.27
CA GLU A 41 -14.21 2.42 -5.62
C GLU A 41 -14.71 0.97 -5.66
N GLY A 42 -14.47 0.20 -4.58
CA GLY A 42 -14.70 -1.23 -4.56
C GLY A 42 -13.90 -1.94 -5.66
N THR A 43 -12.61 -1.60 -5.80
CA THR A 43 -11.79 -2.08 -6.92
C THR A 43 -10.44 -2.58 -6.45
N VAL A 44 -9.92 -3.65 -7.04
CA VAL A 44 -8.51 -4.04 -7.02
C VAL A 44 -7.91 -3.74 -8.39
N THR A 45 -6.90 -2.88 -8.44
CA THR A 45 -6.15 -2.61 -9.68
C THR A 45 -4.95 -3.54 -9.82
N TYR A 46 -4.55 -3.83 -11.07
CA TYR A 46 -3.33 -4.57 -11.38
C TYR A 46 -2.58 -3.97 -12.57
N PRO A 47 -1.24 -4.03 -12.60
CA PRO A 47 -0.45 -3.54 -13.72
C PRO A 47 -0.40 -4.57 -14.85
N SER A 48 -1.18 -4.37 -15.92
CA SER A 48 -1.30 -5.32 -17.03
C SER A 48 0.04 -5.71 -17.68
N ALA A 49 1.01 -4.79 -17.72
CA ALA A 49 2.35 -5.06 -18.24
C ALA A 49 3.07 -6.17 -17.46
N LEU A 50 2.86 -6.26 -16.14
CA LEU A 50 3.53 -7.25 -15.30
C LEU A 50 2.94 -8.66 -15.43
N LEU A 51 1.77 -8.82 -16.06
CA LEU A 51 1.17 -10.15 -16.24
C LEU A 51 1.99 -11.07 -17.15
N ALA A 52 2.69 -10.48 -18.12
CA ALA A 52 3.62 -11.21 -18.99
C ALA A 52 5.00 -11.40 -18.35
N GLU A 53 5.38 -10.53 -17.42
CA GLU A 53 6.71 -10.53 -16.79
C GLU A 53 6.78 -11.42 -15.55
N TRP A 54 5.72 -11.43 -14.75
CA TRP A 54 5.68 -12.16 -13.49
C TRP A 54 5.21 -13.59 -13.72
N ALA A 55 5.82 -14.52 -12.97
CA ALA A 55 5.33 -15.89 -12.89
C ALA A 55 3.86 -15.90 -12.42
N PRO A 56 2.98 -16.77 -12.99
CA PRO A 56 1.58 -16.84 -12.62
C PRO A 56 1.35 -16.95 -11.10
N GLU A 57 2.18 -17.71 -10.40
CA GLU A 57 2.10 -17.88 -8.94
C GLU A 57 2.30 -16.56 -8.20
N ARG A 58 3.20 -15.69 -8.69
CA ARG A 58 3.44 -14.36 -8.12
C ARG A 58 2.25 -13.44 -8.37
N VAL A 59 1.69 -13.47 -9.58
CA VAL A 59 0.48 -12.71 -9.93
C VAL A 59 -0.70 -13.11 -9.04
N ILE A 60 -0.96 -14.41 -8.89
CA ILE A 60 -2.03 -14.91 -8.03
C ILE A 60 -1.75 -14.58 -6.56
N ALA A 61 -0.50 -14.63 -6.11
CA ALA A 61 -0.15 -14.24 -4.74
C ALA A 61 -0.41 -12.74 -4.46
N ALA A 62 -0.08 -11.85 -5.41
CA ALA A 62 -0.39 -10.43 -5.32
C ALA A 62 -1.92 -10.19 -5.29
N LEU A 63 -2.67 -10.90 -6.11
CA LEU A 63 -4.14 -10.85 -6.08
C LEU A 63 -4.72 -11.35 -4.75
N CYS A 64 -4.17 -12.43 -4.18
CA CYS A 64 -4.55 -12.91 -2.85
C CYS A 64 -4.26 -11.87 -1.75
N HIS A 65 -3.17 -11.12 -1.89
CA HIS A 65 -2.84 -10.02 -0.99
C HIS A 65 -3.88 -8.89 -1.08
N GLU A 66 -4.21 -8.43 -2.27
CA GLU A 66 -5.24 -7.36 -2.42
C GLU A 66 -6.64 -7.84 -2.01
N ALA A 67 -6.96 -9.12 -2.24
CA ALA A 67 -8.18 -9.72 -1.70
C ALA A 67 -8.17 -9.86 -0.17
N ALA A 68 -7.00 -9.93 0.47
CA ALA A 68 -6.87 -9.87 1.91
C ALA A 68 -7.16 -8.46 2.42
N GLU A 69 -6.62 -7.44 1.75
CA GLU A 69 -6.91 -6.04 2.05
C GLU A 69 -8.40 -5.72 1.94
N ALA A 70 -9.03 -6.10 0.83
CA ALA A 70 -10.46 -5.93 0.63
C ALA A 70 -11.30 -6.57 1.74
N ARG A 71 -10.90 -7.75 2.21
CA ARG A 71 -11.68 -8.53 3.17
C ARG A 71 -11.47 -8.11 4.62
N PHE A 72 -10.24 -7.78 4.99
CA PHE A 72 -9.86 -7.57 6.39
C PHE A 72 -9.61 -6.12 6.74
N THR A 73 -9.33 -5.26 5.76
CA THR A 73 -9.30 -3.80 5.94
C THR A 73 -10.63 -3.22 5.50
N GLY A 74 -11.00 -3.45 4.23
CA GLY A 74 -12.24 -2.95 3.65
C GLY A 74 -12.39 -1.42 3.74
N GLU A 75 -13.58 -0.93 3.42
CA GLU A 75 -13.90 0.50 3.44
C GLU A 75 -13.86 1.10 4.86
N ASP A 76 -14.39 0.38 5.85
CA ASP A 76 -14.37 0.82 7.27
C ASP A 76 -12.95 0.96 7.81
N GLY A 77 -12.08 -0.03 7.54
CA GLY A 77 -10.68 0.02 7.95
C GLY A 77 -9.95 1.17 7.28
N ALA A 78 -10.20 1.40 5.99
CA ALA A 78 -9.59 2.52 5.26
C ALA A 78 -9.99 3.89 5.82
N ARG A 79 -11.26 4.07 6.22
CA ARG A 79 -11.69 5.28 6.94
C ARG A 79 -10.94 5.48 8.24
N LEU A 80 -10.80 4.42 9.05
CA LEU A 80 -10.05 4.48 10.31
C LEU A 80 -8.58 4.85 10.09
N VAL A 81 -7.96 4.33 9.03
CA VAL A 81 -6.58 4.68 8.65
C VAL A 81 -6.49 6.16 8.25
N ALA A 82 -7.41 6.66 7.42
CA ALA A 82 -7.44 8.07 7.04
C ALA A 82 -7.61 8.99 8.25
N ASP A 83 -8.54 8.67 9.16
CA ASP A 83 -8.73 9.42 10.40
C ASP A 83 -7.48 9.38 11.29
N TRP A 84 -6.78 8.24 11.34
CA TRP A 84 -5.54 8.11 12.08
C TRP A 84 -4.41 8.95 11.49
N ILE A 85 -4.25 8.95 10.15
CA ILE A 85 -3.28 9.80 9.46
C ILE A 85 -3.53 11.28 9.80
N GLU A 86 -4.78 11.75 9.70
CA GLU A 86 -5.14 13.13 10.02
C GLU A 86 -4.72 13.52 11.45
N ARG A 87 -5.03 12.67 12.45
CA ARG A 87 -4.64 12.92 13.85
C ARG A 87 -3.11 12.96 14.02
N MET A 88 -2.39 12.11 13.30
CA MET A 88 -0.94 11.98 13.44
C MET A 88 -0.14 13.03 12.68
N ARG A 89 -0.76 13.86 11.82
CA ARG A 89 -0.09 14.99 11.15
C ARG A 89 0.61 15.94 12.12
N SER A 90 0.04 16.12 13.32
CA SER A 90 0.62 16.95 14.39
C SER A 90 2.04 16.50 14.83
N ARG A 91 2.47 15.30 14.44
CA ARG A 91 3.82 14.75 14.70
C ARG A 91 4.87 15.20 13.67
N GLY A 92 4.52 16.05 12.71
CA GLY A 92 5.46 16.55 11.70
C GLY A 92 5.79 15.54 10.59
N LEU A 93 4.99 14.48 10.45
CA LEU A 93 5.13 13.48 9.38
C LEU A 93 4.16 13.78 8.24
N SER A 94 4.57 13.45 7.02
CA SER A 94 3.70 13.53 5.84
C SER A 94 2.66 12.40 5.84
N ASP A 95 1.52 12.63 5.19
CA ASP A 95 0.49 11.59 4.99
C ASP A 95 1.06 10.34 4.32
N ALA A 96 1.93 10.52 3.33
CA ALA A 96 2.54 9.41 2.60
C ALA A 96 3.47 8.58 3.50
N THR A 97 4.25 9.23 4.36
CA THR A 97 5.13 8.56 5.34
C THR A 97 4.32 7.79 6.39
N LEU A 98 3.21 8.37 6.87
CA LEU A 98 2.28 7.68 7.77
C LEU A 98 1.59 6.50 7.09
N ALA A 99 1.16 6.68 5.83
CA ALA A 99 0.53 5.65 5.01
C ALA A 99 1.46 4.45 4.78
N LEU A 100 2.75 4.68 4.52
CA LEU A 100 3.73 3.60 4.38
C LEU A 100 3.87 2.77 5.66
N LEU A 101 3.97 3.42 6.83
CA LEU A 101 4.08 2.71 8.10
C LEU A 101 2.87 1.81 8.35
N VAL A 102 1.65 2.35 8.18
CA VAL A 102 0.43 1.58 8.43
C VAL A 102 0.23 0.48 7.40
N ASN A 103 0.45 0.74 6.11
CA ASN A 103 0.31 -0.26 5.05
C ASN A 103 1.26 -1.43 5.30
N THR A 104 2.53 -1.18 5.59
CA THR A 104 3.51 -2.26 5.80
C THR A 104 3.12 -3.17 6.96
N VAL A 105 2.67 -2.62 8.10
CA VAL A 105 2.25 -3.46 9.24
C VAL A 105 0.87 -4.09 9.00
N ASN A 106 0.00 -3.41 8.25
CA ASN A 106 -1.31 -3.96 7.88
C ASN A 106 -1.19 -5.10 6.87
N ASP A 107 -0.23 -5.07 5.94
CA ASP A 107 0.08 -6.15 5.01
C ASP A 107 0.37 -7.45 5.79
N PHE A 108 1.18 -7.36 6.85
CA PHE A 108 1.48 -8.49 7.73
C PHE A 108 0.21 -9.05 8.37
N ARG A 109 -0.65 -8.14 8.85
CA ARG A 109 -1.93 -8.47 9.50
C ARG A 109 -2.89 -9.15 8.52
N VAL A 110 -3.17 -8.54 7.37
CA VAL A 110 -4.15 -9.07 6.42
C VAL A 110 -3.67 -10.37 5.81
N ASN A 111 -2.37 -10.51 5.54
CA ASN A 111 -1.82 -11.77 5.00
C ASN A 111 -1.90 -12.88 6.04
N ARG A 112 -1.61 -12.61 7.32
CA ARG A 112 -1.83 -13.57 8.42
C ARG A 112 -3.30 -14.00 8.50
N LEU A 113 -4.23 -13.05 8.53
CA LEU A 113 -5.67 -13.32 8.57
C LEU A 113 -6.13 -14.14 7.35
N HIS A 114 -5.60 -13.82 6.18
CA HIS A 114 -5.88 -14.53 4.94
C HIS A 114 -5.34 -15.96 4.98
N MET A 115 -4.10 -16.18 5.41
CA MET A 115 -3.53 -17.53 5.58
C MET A 115 -4.31 -18.34 6.62
N ARG A 116 -4.82 -17.72 7.68
CA ARG A 116 -5.67 -18.39 8.67
C ARG A 116 -7.00 -18.84 8.06
N ARG A 117 -7.61 -17.99 7.22
CA ARG A 117 -8.88 -18.29 6.54
C ARG A 117 -8.72 -19.27 5.38
N TYR A 118 -7.60 -19.19 4.66
CA TYR A 118 -7.29 -19.99 3.48
C TYR A 118 -5.88 -20.57 3.59
N PRO A 119 -5.68 -21.68 4.33
CA PRO A 119 -4.35 -22.23 4.60
C PRO A 119 -3.51 -22.53 3.35
N GLY A 120 -4.15 -22.84 2.22
CA GLY A 120 -3.49 -23.09 0.94
C GLY A 120 -2.71 -21.89 0.38
N THR A 121 -3.00 -20.66 0.80
CA THR A 121 -2.30 -19.46 0.30
C THR A 121 -0.96 -19.21 0.96
N ARG A 122 -0.60 -19.94 2.03
CA ARG A 122 0.71 -19.79 2.68
C ARG A 122 1.87 -19.99 1.71
N GLY A 123 1.76 -20.96 0.80
CA GLY A 123 2.77 -21.19 -0.25
C GLY A 123 2.85 -20.03 -1.25
N LEU A 124 1.72 -19.43 -1.61
CA LEU A 124 1.66 -18.29 -2.53
C LEU A 124 2.33 -17.05 -1.93
N PHE A 125 2.00 -16.70 -0.69
CA PHE A 125 2.66 -15.57 -0.02
C PHE A 125 4.16 -15.81 0.16
N ARG A 126 4.59 -17.03 0.48
CA ARG A 126 6.02 -17.36 0.50
C ARG A 126 6.71 -17.02 -0.83
N HIS A 127 6.10 -17.36 -1.98
CA HIS A 127 6.64 -17.01 -3.29
C HIS A 127 6.65 -15.49 -3.53
N LEU A 128 5.60 -14.79 -3.11
CA LEU A 128 5.50 -13.34 -3.22
C LEU A 128 6.66 -12.63 -2.51
N TYR A 129 6.92 -13.03 -1.26
CA TYR A 129 7.99 -12.44 -0.45
C TYR A 129 9.39 -12.92 -0.88
N ALA A 130 9.54 -14.16 -1.36
CA ALA A 130 10.80 -14.64 -1.93
C ALA A 130 11.25 -13.83 -3.16
N ALA A 131 10.30 -13.30 -3.93
CA ALA A 131 10.58 -12.50 -5.12
C ALA A 131 11.08 -11.08 -4.80
N GLY A 132 11.22 -10.72 -3.52
CA GLY A 132 11.69 -9.40 -3.09
C GLY A 132 10.74 -8.26 -3.45
N ALA A 133 9.46 -8.55 -3.64
CA ALA A 133 8.51 -7.57 -4.14
C ALA A 133 8.23 -6.47 -3.11
N ALA A 134 8.61 -5.24 -3.43
CA ALA A 134 7.90 -4.08 -2.91
C ALA A 134 6.51 -4.07 -3.57
N LEU A 135 5.48 -4.53 -2.86
CA LEU A 135 4.09 -4.31 -3.28
C LEU A 135 3.67 -2.86 -3.08
N GLU A 136 4.46 -2.08 -2.35
CA GLU A 136 4.24 -0.67 -2.12
C GLU A 136 5.17 0.20 -2.97
N SER A 137 4.58 1.17 -3.67
CA SER A 137 5.33 2.24 -4.31
C SER A 137 5.86 3.19 -3.23
N ARG A 138 7.19 3.19 -3.00
CA ARG A 138 7.89 4.02 -2.00
C ARG A 138 7.99 5.48 -2.43
N THR A 139 6.83 6.12 -2.60
CA THR A 139 6.67 7.43 -3.26
C THR A 139 6.63 8.62 -2.31
N ASP A 140 6.78 8.41 -1.00
CA ASP A 140 6.81 9.50 -0.03
C ASP A 140 8.09 10.36 -0.13
N VAL A 141 9.14 9.85 -0.78
CA VAL A 141 10.35 10.61 -1.08
C VAL A 141 10.48 10.85 -2.58
N ARG A 142 10.44 12.12 -3.00
CA ARG A 142 10.69 12.55 -4.39
C ARG A 142 12.17 12.56 -4.77
N ARG A 143 12.97 11.59 -4.32
CA ARG A 143 14.37 11.47 -4.76
C ARG A 143 14.47 10.55 -5.96
N SER A 144 15.11 11.05 -7.00
CA SER A 144 15.65 10.18 -8.03
C SER A 144 16.72 9.32 -7.37
N LEU A 145 16.60 7.99 -7.46
CA LEU A 145 17.69 7.06 -7.12
C LEU A 145 18.99 7.38 -7.89
N ALA A 146 18.93 8.24 -8.90
CA ALA A 146 20.08 8.75 -9.65
C ALA A 146 21.05 9.61 -8.81
N ASP A 147 20.65 10.14 -7.66
CA ASP A 147 21.54 10.98 -6.83
C ASP A 147 22.51 10.17 -5.95
N GLY A 148 22.60 8.84 -6.13
CA GLY A 148 23.55 7.98 -5.42
C GLY A 148 23.32 7.87 -3.90
N GLY A 149 22.23 8.44 -3.39
CA GLY A 149 21.82 8.31 -1.98
C GLY A 149 21.21 6.93 -1.71
N GLY A 150 21.62 6.30 -0.61
CA GLY A 150 20.98 5.08 -0.12
C GLY A 150 19.50 5.29 0.23
N ALA A 151 18.77 4.18 0.46
CA ALA A 151 17.37 4.24 0.85
C ALA A 151 17.17 5.08 2.12
N PRO A 152 16.08 5.85 2.24
CA PRO A 152 15.76 6.61 3.44
C PRO A 152 15.77 5.77 4.72
N LEU A 153 16.13 6.35 5.87
CA LEU A 153 16.27 5.61 7.13
C LEU A 153 14.95 4.95 7.57
N HIS A 154 13.83 5.64 7.38
CA HIS A 154 12.51 5.09 7.69
C HIS A 154 12.10 3.99 6.71
N HIS A 155 12.58 3.99 5.46
CA HIS A 155 12.38 2.88 4.52
C HIS A 155 13.20 1.66 4.94
N GLN A 156 14.45 1.85 5.33
CA GLN A 156 15.30 0.78 5.87
C GLN A 156 14.68 0.15 7.13
N PHE A 157 14.02 0.96 7.98
CA PHE A 157 13.24 0.45 9.10
C PHE A 157 12.09 -0.47 8.63
N LEU A 158 11.33 -0.07 7.60
CA LEU A 158 10.26 -0.91 7.04
C LEU A 158 10.81 -2.20 6.42
N ASP A 159 11.97 -2.14 5.76
CA ASP A 159 12.67 -3.33 5.24
C ASP A 159 13.03 -4.31 6.35
N GLY A 160 13.57 -3.82 7.46
CA GLY A 160 13.88 -4.68 8.61
C GLY A 160 12.63 -5.18 9.34
N ALA A 161 11.53 -4.41 9.35
CA ALA A 161 10.23 -4.87 9.85
C ALA A 161 9.64 -6.00 9.00
N LEU A 162 9.69 -5.85 7.67
CA LEU A 162 9.29 -6.87 6.71
C LEU A 162 10.13 -8.14 6.89
N TYR A 163 11.46 -8.01 6.97
CA TYR A 163 12.36 -9.13 7.24
C TYR A 163 12.02 -9.82 8.57
N ALA A 164 11.76 -9.07 9.64
CA ALA A 164 11.40 -9.64 10.93
C ALA A 164 10.11 -10.49 10.87
N TRP A 165 9.13 -10.06 10.07
CA TRP A 165 7.89 -10.80 9.87
C TRP A 165 8.08 -12.01 8.96
N THR A 166 8.78 -11.87 7.82
CA THR A 166 9.03 -13.00 6.91
C THR A 166 9.91 -14.06 7.54
N GLU A 167 10.92 -13.71 8.34
CA GLU A 167 11.75 -14.67 9.07
C GLU A 167 10.94 -15.46 10.11
N ARG A 168 9.91 -14.84 10.72
CA ARG A 168 9.01 -15.54 11.63
C ARG A 168 8.12 -16.54 10.89
N GLU A 169 7.59 -16.16 9.74
CA GLU A 169 6.67 -17.02 8.96
C GLU A 169 7.41 -18.09 8.16
N TRP A 170 8.53 -17.75 7.56
CA TRP A 170 9.33 -18.59 6.68
C TRP A 170 10.81 -18.37 6.98
N PRO A 171 11.35 -19.02 8.03
CA PRO A 171 12.76 -18.88 8.39
C PRO A 171 13.69 -19.14 7.20
N GLY A 172 14.64 -18.25 6.97
CA GLY A 172 15.61 -18.34 5.87
C GLY A 172 15.05 -18.05 4.48
N LEU A 173 13.88 -17.42 4.36
CA LEU A 173 13.30 -17.05 3.05
C LEU A 173 14.16 -16.04 2.29
N SER A 174 14.75 -15.09 3.02
CA SER A 174 15.56 -14.01 2.44
C SER A 174 16.70 -13.67 3.40
N PRO A 175 17.85 -13.20 2.89
CA PRO A 175 18.90 -12.70 3.76
C PRO A 175 18.42 -11.47 4.54
N PRO A 176 18.98 -11.20 5.73
CA PRO A 176 18.73 -9.94 6.43
C PRO A 176 19.08 -8.74 5.53
N PRO A 177 18.27 -7.68 5.52
CA PRO A 177 18.61 -6.47 4.78
C PRO A 177 19.85 -5.80 5.39
N ASP A 178 20.63 -5.12 4.55
CA ASP A 178 21.69 -4.24 5.02
C ASP A 178 21.07 -2.92 5.51
N LEU A 179 21.30 -2.59 6.78
CA LEU A 179 20.68 -1.47 7.48
C LEU A 179 21.74 -0.53 8.05
N ASP A 180 21.49 0.78 8.00
CA ASP A 180 22.20 1.76 8.82
C ASP A 180 22.00 1.43 10.33
N GLU A 181 22.96 1.84 11.15
CA GLU A 181 22.93 1.59 12.60
C GLU A 181 21.71 2.19 13.29
N ARG A 182 21.19 3.33 12.80
CA ARG A 182 20.00 3.99 13.35
C ARG A 182 18.72 3.17 13.15
N PRO A 183 18.31 2.78 11.92
CA PRO A 183 17.14 1.92 11.73
C PRO A 183 17.33 0.55 12.39
N ARG A 184 18.55 -0.03 12.39
CA ARG A 184 18.84 -1.27 13.13
C ARG A 184 18.53 -1.14 14.62
N ARG A 185 19.00 -0.07 15.26
CA ARG A 185 18.76 0.20 16.68
C ARG A 185 17.29 0.45 16.97
N ALA A 186 16.63 1.29 16.16
CA ALA A 186 15.20 1.56 16.31
C ALA A 186 14.38 0.26 16.22
N LEU A 187 14.66 -0.60 15.23
CA LEU A 187 14.04 -1.92 15.14
C LEU A 187 14.36 -2.80 16.35
N GLY A 188 15.59 -2.79 16.86
CA GLY A 188 15.95 -3.52 18.07
C GLY A 188 15.05 -3.20 19.28
N LEU A 189 14.57 -1.95 19.38
CA LEU A 189 13.67 -1.50 20.44
C LEU A 189 12.21 -1.91 20.20
N VAL A 190 11.73 -1.83 18.96
CA VAL A 190 10.28 -1.95 18.66
C VAL A 190 9.89 -3.20 17.86
N ARG A 191 10.83 -4.07 17.47
CA ARG A 191 10.56 -5.28 16.66
C ARG A 191 9.44 -6.13 17.23
N GLY A 192 9.47 -6.39 18.54
CA GLY A 192 8.41 -7.17 19.20
C GLY A 192 7.05 -6.48 19.15
N ALA A 193 7.01 -5.14 19.19
CA ALA A 193 5.77 -4.39 19.05
C ALA A 193 5.22 -4.42 17.62
N VAL A 194 6.08 -4.31 16.61
CA VAL A 194 5.70 -4.45 15.19
C VAL A 194 5.01 -5.79 14.96
N LEU A 195 5.63 -6.89 15.40
CA LEU A 195 5.07 -8.23 15.21
C LEU A 195 3.77 -8.43 15.99
N ARG A 196 3.64 -7.87 17.20
CA ARG A 196 2.39 -7.92 17.97
C ARG A 196 1.28 -7.06 17.35
N ALA A 197 1.61 -5.91 16.78
CA ALA A 197 0.62 -5.05 16.11
C ALA A 197 -0.04 -5.79 14.93
N ALA A 198 0.74 -6.59 14.18
CA ALA A 198 0.24 -7.42 13.10
C ALA A 198 -0.66 -8.59 13.56
N GLU A 199 -0.64 -8.96 14.85
CA GLU A 199 -1.51 -10.01 15.40
C GLU A 199 -2.94 -9.52 15.70
N HIS A 200 -3.19 -8.22 15.68
CA HIS A 200 -4.53 -7.70 15.89
C HIS A 200 -5.47 -8.09 14.75
N ASP A 201 -6.66 -8.60 15.10
CA ASP A 201 -7.67 -8.93 14.10
C ASP A 201 -8.35 -7.65 13.56
N ARG A 202 -8.50 -6.59 14.37
CA ARG A 202 -9.12 -5.33 13.97
C ARG A 202 -8.08 -4.27 13.60
N VAL A 203 -8.37 -3.48 12.56
CA VAL A 203 -7.52 -2.35 12.13
C VAL A 203 -7.37 -1.30 13.24
N ALA A 204 -8.44 -1.00 13.98
CA ALA A 204 -8.40 -0.03 15.08
C ALA A 204 -7.35 -0.38 16.15
N ASP A 205 -7.23 -1.66 16.51
CA ASP A 205 -6.27 -2.11 17.53
C ASP A 205 -4.83 -2.08 16.99
N LEU A 206 -4.65 -2.39 15.70
CA LEU A 206 -3.37 -2.18 15.00
C LEU A 206 -2.96 -0.69 15.05
N LEU A 207 -3.86 0.23 14.71
CA LEU A 207 -3.59 1.67 14.70
C LEU A 207 -3.20 2.20 16.08
N ALA A 208 -3.90 1.76 17.13
CA ALA A 208 -3.56 2.10 18.51
C ALA A 208 -2.16 1.60 18.89
N SER A 209 -1.83 0.36 18.51
CA SER A 209 -0.49 -0.21 18.74
C SER A 209 0.61 0.52 17.96
N LEU A 210 0.35 0.93 16.71
CA LEU A 210 1.28 1.74 15.93
C LEU A 210 1.57 3.06 16.64
N GLU A 211 0.52 3.79 17.03
CA GLU A 211 0.62 5.10 17.66
C GLU A 211 1.45 5.07 18.94
N VAL A 212 1.20 4.10 19.82
CA VAL A 212 1.85 4.05 21.14
C VAL A 212 3.25 3.46 21.08
N HIS A 213 3.47 2.42 20.27
CA HIS A 213 4.67 1.58 20.42
C HIS A 213 5.68 1.68 19.27
N ILE A 214 5.26 2.14 18.09
CA ILE A 214 6.09 2.04 16.87
C ILE A 214 6.35 3.43 16.29
N LEU A 215 5.31 4.25 16.18
CA LEU A 215 5.36 5.59 15.62
C LEU A 215 6.44 6.48 16.25
N PRO A 216 6.69 6.48 17.58
CA PRO A 216 7.73 7.32 18.15
C PRO A 216 9.13 7.02 17.59
N ALA A 217 9.50 5.74 17.48
CA ALA A 217 10.79 5.33 16.92
C ALA A 217 10.87 5.63 15.42
N TYR A 218 9.78 5.40 14.70
CA TYR A 218 9.69 5.68 13.27
C TYR A 218 9.81 7.19 12.97
N ALA A 219 9.09 8.03 13.72
CA ALA A 219 9.12 9.48 13.57
C ALA A 219 10.51 10.07 13.85
N GLN A 220 11.24 9.50 14.83
CA GLN A 220 12.61 9.93 15.12
C GLN A 220 13.54 9.68 13.93
N LEU A 221 13.42 8.55 13.21
CA LEU A 221 14.23 8.28 12.02
C LEU A 221 13.99 9.30 10.91
N VAL A 222 12.73 9.68 10.70
CA VAL A 222 12.37 10.71 9.71
C VAL A 222 12.95 12.06 10.12
N ALA A 223 12.82 12.45 11.39
CA ALA A 223 13.38 13.69 11.92
C ALA A 223 14.91 13.74 11.81
N ASP A 224 15.60 12.65 12.16
CA ASP A 224 17.05 12.53 12.05
C ASP A 224 17.53 12.68 10.59
N GLU A 225 16.79 12.09 9.66
CA GLU A 225 17.08 12.21 8.23
C GLU A 225 16.90 13.65 7.73
N MET A 226 15.78 14.29 8.07
CA MET A 226 15.52 15.68 7.71
C MET A 226 16.59 16.63 8.29
N ALA A 227 17.00 16.42 9.54
CA ALA A 227 18.05 17.19 10.19
C ALA A 227 19.41 17.00 9.49
N ALA A 228 19.76 15.77 9.12
CA ALA A 228 21.00 15.48 8.39
C ALA A 228 21.01 16.14 6.99
N GLN A 229 19.86 16.12 6.29
CA GLN A 229 19.71 16.77 4.99
C GLN A 229 19.85 18.30 5.10
N ALA A 230 19.21 18.92 6.09
CA ALA A 230 19.33 20.35 6.34
C ALA A 230 20.77 20.76 6.65
N ALA A 231 21.47 20.00 7.50
CA ALA A 231 22.87 20.25 7.83
C ALA A 231 23.80 20.08 6.61
N GLY A 232 23.53 19.10 5.75
CA GLY A 232 24.26 18.90 4.50
C GLY A 232 24.08 20.05 3.50
N ALA A 233 22.86 20.55 3.35
CA ALA A 233 22.56 21.69 2.47
C ALA A 233 23.26 22.98 2.93
N VAL A 234 23.30 23.25 4.23
CA VAL A 234 24.04 24.39 4.79
C VAL A 234 25.54 24.25 4.48
N ARG A 235 26.13 23.07 4.69
CA ARG A 235 27.55 22.83 4.39
C ARG A 235 27.88 23.04 2.91
N ALA A 236 27.04 22.53 2.01
CA ALA A 236 27.22 22.70 0.57
C ALA A 236 27.14 24.17 0.14
N SER A 237 26.24 24.95 0.74
CA SER A 237 26.12 26.39 0.48
C SER A 237 27.27 27.23 1.08
N THR A 238 27.97 26.72 2.09
CA THR A 238 29.11 27.40 2.73
C THR A 238 30.48 26.93 2.24
N ALA A 239 30.52 25.95 1.32
CA ALA A 239 31.77 25.54 0.70
C ALA A 239 32.30 26.72 -0.13
N PRO A 240 33.56 27.16 0.09
CA PRO A 240 34.13 28.25 -0.70
C PRO A 240 34.09 27.86 -2.18
N GLU A 241 33.55 28.73 -3.03
CA GLU A 241 33.80 28.64 -4.47
C GLU A 241 35.31 28.65 -4.64
N THR A 242 35.89 27.50 -4.96
CA THR A 242 37.21 27.44 -5.55
C THR A 242 37.07 28.07 -6.92
N THR A 243 37.10 29.41 -6.96
CA THR A 243 37.49 30.15 -8.16
C THR A 243 38.87 29.65 -8.53
N ASP A 244 38.91 28.77 -9.52
CA ASP A 244 40.13 28.39 -10.23
C ASP A 244 40.73 29.67 -10.83
N PRO A 245 41.86 30.18 -10.32
CA PRO A 245 42.47 31.39 -10.85
C PRO A 245 43.25 31.00 -12.11
N GLY A 246 42.55 30.71 -13.21
CA GLY A 246 43.23 30.11 -14.36
C GLY A 246 42.53 30.08 -15.72
N GLN A 247 41.26 30.50 -15.87
CA GLN A 247 40.62 30.45 -17.19
C GLN A 247 40.35 31.85 -17.77
N SER A 248 41.33 32.26 -18.57
CA SER A 248 41.30 33.35 -19.52
C SER A 248 40.08 33.26 -20.43
N LEU A 249 39.38 34.39 -20.54
CA LEU A 249 38.37 34.67 -21.55
C LEU A 249 38.94 34.42 -22.96
N ALA A 250 38.26 33.56 -23.72
CA ALA A 250 38.27 33.62 -25.16
C ALA A 250 36.81 33.52 -25.62
N ASP A 251 36.32 34.66 -26.12
CA ASP A 251 35.17 34.76 -27.01
C ASP A 251 35.33 33.78 -28.18
N ASP A 252 34.26 33.05 -28.53
CA ASP A 252 33.78 33.04 -29.90
C ASP A 252 32.39 32.41 -30.02
N GLY A 253 31.61 32.97 -30.94
CA GLY A 253 30.17 32.82 -31.07
C GLY A 253 29.67 31.48 -31.62
N GLY A 254 28.35 31.30 -31.53
CA GLY A 254 27.67 30.14 -32.10
C GLY A 254 26.18 30.10 -31.78
N SER A 255 25.37 30.73 -32.63
CA SER A 255 23.92 30.54 -32.70
C SER A 255 23.52 29.07 -32.78
N GLY A 256 22.55 28.66 -31.97
CA GLY A 256 21.91 27.35 -32.06
C GLY A 256 20.51 27.40 -31.45
N ALA A 257 19.51 27.73 -32.28
CA ALA A 257 18.11 27.50 -31.98
C ALA A 257 17.80 26.00 -32.04
N GLY A 258 17.26 25.44 -30.95
CA GLY A 258 16.88 24.03 -30.88
C GLY A 258 15.87 23.80 -29.75
N ALA A 259 14.71 23.25 -30.11
CA ALA A 259 13.52 23.12 -29.28
C ALA A 259 13.65 22.10 -28.13
N GLY A 260 12.89 22.33 -27.06
CA GLY A 260 12.58 21.34 -26.03
C GLY A 260 11.14 21.54 -25.53
N PRO A 261 10.28 20.49 -25.52
CA PRO A 261 8.86 20.62 -25.22
C PRO A 261 8.60 20.84 -23.73
N ALA A 262 7.50 21.55 -23.45
CA ALA A 262 6.97 21.79 -22.12
C ALA A 262 6.75 20.47 -21.37
N ALA A 263 7.31 20.39 -20.16
CA ALA A 263 7.05 19.31 -19.22
C ALA A 263 5.57 19.33 -18.80
N THR A 264 4.82 18.32 -19.22
CA THR A 264 3.51 17.97 -18.67
C THR A 264 3.66 17.67 -17.17
N PRO A 265 2.79 18.19 -16.29
CA PRO A 265 2.83 17.82 -14.88
C PRO A 265 2.47 16.33 -14.73
N ALA A 266 3.46 15.53 -14.34
CA ALA A 266 3.29 14.11 -14.05
C ALA A 266 2.45 13.92 -12.78
N GLY A 267 1.40 13.11 -12.95
CA GLY A 267 0.58 12.35 -12.00
C GLY A 267 0.73 12.59 -10.49
N ARG A 268 -0.40 12.89 -9.85
CA ARG A 268 -0.66 12.49 -8.45
C ARG A 268 -0.40 10.97 -8.35
N ALA A 269 0.53 10.57 -7.48
CA ALA A 269 0.73 9.17 -7.14
C ALA A 269 -0.47 8.72 -6.28
N ASP A 270 -1.20 7.72 -6.78
CA ASP A 270 -2.32 7.10 -6.08
C ASP A 270 -1.78 6.30 -4.87
N LEU A 271 -1.96 6.84 -3.67
CA LEU A 271 -1.74 6.12 -2.42
C LEU A 271 -2.81 5.03 -2.26
N LYS A 272 -2.39 3.79 -1.96
CA LYS A 272 -3.28 2.61 -1.72
C LYS A 272 -4.35 2.90 -0.66
N ILE A 273 -4.00 3.68 0.36
CA ILE A 273 -4.91 4.31 1.31
C ILE A 273 -4.52 5.79 1.41
N GLY A 274 -4.85 6.57 0.38
CA GLY A 274 -4.77 8.03 0.43
C GLY A 274 -6.00 8.63 1.11
N PRO A 275 -5.90 9.83 1.71
CA PRO A 275 -7.10 10.57 2.12
C PRO A 275 -8.03 10.73 0.91
N PRO A 276 -9.36 10.66 1.09
CA PRO A 276 -10.30 10.76 -0.03
C PRO A 276 -9.97 12.01 -0.83
N GLY A 277 -9.61 11.81 -2.10
CA GLY A 277 -9.34 12.91 -3.00
C GLY A 277 -10.54 13.84 -3.01
N THR A 278 -10.31 15.13 -2.72
CA THR A 278 -11.31 16.17 -2.98
C THR A 278 -11.82 16.00 -4.41
N ALA A 279 -13.10 15.69 -4.52
CA ALA A 279 -13.78 15.44 -5.78
C ALA A 279 -13.49 16.58 -6.77
N PRO A 280 -13.26 16.29 -8.07
CA PRO A 280 -13.26 17.33 -9.07
C PRO A 280 -14.67 17.95 -9.09
N SER A 281 -14.73 19.27 -9.03
CA SER A 281 -15.95 20.07 -9.23
C SER A 281 -16.56 19.70 -10.59
N THR A 282 -17.54 18.81 -10.58
CA THR A 282 -18.34 18.49 -11.77
C THR A 282 -19.21 19.69 -12.08
N GLY A 283 -18.91 20.33 -13.21
CA GLY A 283 -19.84 21.22 -13.87
C GLY A 283 -21.20 20.52 -14.04
N ALA A 284 -22.26 21.27 -13.75
CA ALA A 284 -23.64 20.84 -13.88
C ALA A 284 -23.94 20.35 -15.30
N PRO A 285 -24.67 19.23 -15.47
CA PRO A 285 -25.43 18.97 -16.67
C PRO A 285 -26.88 19.42 -16.48
N GLU A 286 -27.38 20.09 -17.51
CA GLU A 286 -28.75 20.51 -17.70
C GLU A 286 -29.73 19.31 -17.71
N HIS A 287 -30.96 19.56 -17.23
CA HIS A 287 -32.13 18.70 -17.36
C HIS A 287 -32.33 18.21 -18.81
N PRO A 288 -32.86 17.00 -19.00
CA PRO A 288 -34.29 16.91 -19.32
C PRO A 288 -35.02 15.65 -18.82
N GLY A 289 -36.32 15.82 -18.56
CA GLY A 289 -37.33 14.80 -18.87
C GLY A 289 -37.72 13.79 -17.79
N GLU A 290 -38.72 14.16 -16.98
CA GLU A 290 -39.68 13.23 -16.35
C GLU A 290 -40.45 12.46 -17.45
N PRO A 291 -40.79 11.16 -17.29
CA PRO A 291 -42.13 10.81 -16.75
C PRO A 291 -42.16 9.40 -16.06
N PRO A 292 -43.33 8.78 -15.80
CA PRO A 292 -44.01 8.76 -14.51
C PRO A 292 -43.98 7.39 -13.79
N ALA A 293 -44.35 7.41 -12.51
CA ALA A 293 -44.44 6.24 -11.63
C ALA A 293 -45.56 5.25 -12.00
N PRO A 294 -45.40 3.94 -11.67
CA PRO A 294 -46.53 3.05 -11.46
C PRO A 294 -46.71 2.64 -9.99
N ALA A 295 -47.95 2.85 -9.54
CA ALA A 295 -48.75 2.22 -8.49
C ALA A 295 -48.10 1.18 -7.55
N ALA A 296 -48.06 1.52 -6.25
CA ALA A 296 -47.91 0.57 -5.16
C ALA A 296 -49.27 -0.11 -4.86
N ALA A 297 -49.34 -1.43 -5.05
CA ALA A 297 -50.41 -2.26 -4.54
C ALA A 297 -50.13 -2.60 -3.07
N SER A 298 -51.10 -2.27 -2.20
CA SER A 298 -51.14 -2.66 -0.80
C SER A 298 -51.42 -4.15 -0.67
N VAL A 299 -50.55 -4.89 0.02
CA VAL A 299 -50.79 -6.28 0.42
C VAL A 299 -50.83 -6.34 1.94
N GLY A 300 -51.92 -6.92 2.44
CA GLY A 300 -52.36 -6.86 3.81
C GLY A 300 -51.54 -7.69 4.77
N ALA A 301 -51.46 -7.17 5.99
CA ALA A 301 -51.01 -7.89 7.17
C ALA A 301 -52.02 -8.99 7.54
N GLY A 302 -51.50 -10.21 7.72
CA GLY A 302 -52.24 -11.34 8.30
C GLY A 302 -51.31 -12.21 9.14
N GLN A 303 -51.34 -12.00 10.47
CA GLN A 303 -50.99 -13.04 11.44
C GLN A 303 -52.14 -14.07 11.46
N PRO A 304 -51.85 -15.38 11.60
CA PRO A 304 -51.75 -16.03 12.93
C PRO A 304 -50.64 -17.12 12.92
N GLY A 305 -50.25 -17.82 13.98
CA GLY A 305 -50.77 -18.01 15.33
C GLY A 305 -49.80 -18.94 16.07
N ARG A 306 -49.74 -18.81 17.39
CA ARG A 306 -48.97 -19.67 18.30
C ARG A 306 -49.60 -21.07 18.35
N GLN A 307 -48.78 -22.11 18.25
CA GLN A 307 -49.03 -23.41 18.88
C GLN A 307 -47.70 -24.04 19.33
N SER A 308 -47.57 -24.26 20.65
CA SER A 308 -46.65 -25.25 21.24
C SER A 308 -47.43 -26.55 21.44
N PRO A 309 -46.80 -27.74 21.34
CA PRO A 309 -46.58 -28.58 22.53
C PRO A 309 -45.38 -29.56 22.35
N PRO A 310 -45.24 -30.64 23.16
CA PRO A 310 -45.11 -30.71 24.62
C PRO A 310 -43.76 -31.34 25.06
N ARG A 311 -43.49 -31.25 26.37
CA ARG A 311 -42.44 -31.99 27.09
C ARG A 311 -42.63 -33.51 26.99
N ALA A 312 -41.54 -34.23 26.78
CA ALA A 312 -41.37 -35.63 27.16
C ALA A 312 -40.10 -35.75 28.01
N GLY A 313 -40.20 -36.42 29.16
CA GLY A 313 -39.10 -36.62 30.10
C GLY A 313 -38.22 -37.84 29.76
N LEU A 314 -36.98 -37.76 30.29
CA LEU A 314 -36.12 -38.76 30.96
C LEU A 314 -36.29 -40.26 30.61
N PRO A 315 -35.21 -41.06 30.67
CA PRO A 315 -34.34 -41.23 31.86
C PRO A 315 -33.05 -40.41 31.87
#